data_AF-A0A7S9DZR5-F1
#
_entry.id   AF-A0A7S9DZR5-F1
#
_cell.length_a   1.000
_cell.length_b   1.000
_cell.length_c   1.000
_cell.angle_alpha   90.00
_cell.angle_beta   90.00
_cell.angle_gamma   90.00
#
_symmetry.space_group_name_H-M   'P 1'
#
loop_
_entity.id
_entity.type
_entity.pdbx_description
1 polymer ?
#
loop_
_entity_poly.entity_id
_entity_poly.type
_entity_poly.pdbx_seq_one_letter_code
_entity_poly.pdbx_strand_id
1 'polypeptide(L)'
;MRNELDNKFLLQVFDKIRQFGEKKDDRYLLNGITAFTDMDGYTLYVEDPKVKLQYGFHNQYHYDYESKDDVESFEKKLKQIDKEY
;
A
#
# COMPACT_ATOMS: atom_id res chain seq x y z
N MET A 1 8.17 11.09 16.54
CA MET A 1 6.96 10.22 16.50
C MET A 1 6.32 10.28 15.11
N ARG A 2 7.03 9.84 14.06
CA ARG A 2 6.56 9.98 12.66
C ARG A 2 6.57 8.68 11.85
N ASN A 3 6.98 7.55 12.43
CA ASN A 3 7.13 6.29 11.68
C ASN A 3 6.18 5.17 12.15
N GLU A 4 5.86 5.09 13.45
CA GLU A 4 5.02 3.98 13.94
C GLU A 4 3.55 4.07 13.50
N LEU A 5 3.04 5.28 13.31
CA LEU A 5 1.67 5.51 12.82
C LEU A 5 1.52 5.10 11.35
N ASP A 6 2.49 5.46 10.50
CA ASP A 6 2.50 5.09 9.08
C ASP A 6 2.57 3.57 8.88
N ASN A 7 3.32 2.85 9.72
CA ASN A 7 3.41 1.39 9.61
C ASN A 7 2.07 0.71 9.92
N LYS A 8 1.41 1.10 11.01
CA LYS A 8 0.10 0.55 11.37
C LYS A 8 -0.92 0.86 10.30
N PHE A 9 -0.91 2.09 9.78
CA PHE A 9 -1.78 2.51 8.69
C PHE A 9 -1.59 1.63 7.44
N LEU A 10 -0.35 1.41 6.99
CA LEU A 10 -0.09 0.56 5.82
C LEU A 10 -0.54 -0.88 6.03
N LEU A 11 -0.30 -1.46 7.21
CA LEU A 11 -0.77 -2.80 7.54
C LEU A 11 -2.30 -2.89 7.57
N GLN A 12 -2.98 -1.87 8.13
CA GLN A 12 -4.45 -1.82 8.14
C GLN A 12 -5.03 -1.68 6.73
N VAL A 13 -4.47 -0.79 5.89
CA VAL A 13 -4.91 -0.64 4.50
C VAL A 13 -4.65 -1.92 3.72
N PHE A 14 -3.49 -2.54 3.89
CA PHE A 14 -3.17 -3.81 3.24
C PHE A 14 -4.15 -4.92 3.62
N ASP A 15 -4.48 -5.04 4.91
CA ASP A 15 -5.44 -6.01 5.40
C ASP A 15 -6.83 -5.76 4.79
N LYS A 16 -7.28 -4.51 4.71
CA LYS A 16 -8.52 -4.12 4.02
C LYS A 16 -8.49 -4.46 2.52
N ILE A 17 -7.39 -4.17 1.83
CA ILE A 17 -7.22 -4.52 0.41
C ILE A 17 -7.28 -6.05 0.24
N ARG A 18 -6.74 -6.84 1.17
CA ARG A 18 -6.84 -8.30 1.12
C ARG A 18 -8.24 -8.82 1.39
N GLN A 19 -8.97 -8.20 2.32
CA GLN A 19 -10.31 -8.62 2.72
C GLN A 19 -11.39 -8.22 1.70
N PHE A 20 -11.30 -7.00 1.17
CA PHE A 20 -12.33 -6.40 0.31
C PHE A 20 -11.92 -6.30 -1.17
N GLY A 21 -10.63 -6.43 -1.48
CA GLY A 21 -10.12 -6.40 -2.84
C GLY A 21 -10.33 -7.70 -3.59
N GLU A 22 -10.24 -7.60 -4.91
CA GLU A 22 -10.26 -8.75 -5.80
C GLU A 22 -8.89 -9.43 -5.79
N LYS A 23 -8.86 -10.69 -5.34
CA LYS A 23 -7.64 -11.51 -5.39
C LYS A 23 -7.40 -11.99 -6.82
N LYS A 24 -6.29 -11.55 -7.41
CA LYS A 24 -5.75 -12.02 -8.69
C LYS A 24 -4.39 -12.66 -8.46
N ASP A 25 -4.35 -13.99 -8.50
CA ASP A 25 -3.16 -14.79 -8.19
C ASP A 25 -2.62 -14.44 -6.78
N ASP A 26 -1.41 -13.89 -6.71
CA ASP A 26 -0.73 -13.44 -5.50
C ASP A 26 -0.88 -11.93 -5.22
N ARG A 27 -1.75 -11.26 -5.97
CA ARG A 27 -1.99 -9.82 -5.85
C ARG A 27 -3.44 -9.53 -5.50
N TYR A 28 -3.65 -8.47 -4.73
CA TYR A 28 -4.96 -8.01 -4.30
C TYR A 28 -5.21 -6.63 -4.91
N LEU A 29 -6.30 -6.47 -5.63
CA LEU A 29 -6.65 -5.21 -6.31
C LEU A 29 -7.89 -4.60 -5.66
N LEU A 30 -7.77 -3.40 -5.11
CA LEU A 30 -8.89 -2.64 -4.55
C LEU A 30 -8.77 -1.17 -4.92
N ASN A 31 -9.85 -0.57 -5.46
CA ASN A 31 -9.89 0.85 -5.86
C ASN A 31 -8.72 1.31 -6.76
N GLY A 32 -8.18 0.41 -7.60
CA GLY A 32 -7.03 0.69 -8.46
C GLY A 32 -5.68 0.69 -7.75
N ILE A 33 -5.63 0.27 -6.49
CA ILE A 33 -4.41 -0.03 -5.74
C ILE A 33 -4.18 -1.53 -5.78
N THR A 34 -2.99 -1.94 -6.18
CA THR A 34 -2.55 -3.34 -6.16
C THR A 34 -1.65 -3.53 -4.96
N ALA A 35 -1.98 -4.50 -4.11
CA ALA A 35 -1.15 -4.86 -2.97
C ALA A 35 -0.78 -6.34 -3.00
N PHE A 36 0.48 -6.64 -2.70
CA PHE A 36 1.01 -8.00 -2.67
C PHE A 36 2.24 -8.07 -1.77
N THR A 37 2.68 -9.29 -1.48
CA THR A 37 3.90 -9.53 -0.71
C THR A 37 4.92 -10.25 -1.57
N ASP A 38 6.19 -10.12 -1.21
CA ASP A 38 7.26 -10.98 -1.76
C ASP A 38 7.00 -12.47 -1.44
N MET A 39 7.70 -13.37 -2.14
CA MET A 39 7.68 -14.81 -1.90
C MET A 39 7.97 -15.19 -0.44
N ASP A 40 8.86 -14.45 0.23
CA ASP A 40 9.18 -14.73 1.65
C ASP A 40 8.13 -14.14 2.61
N GLY A 41 7.26 -13.24 2.12
CA GLY A 41 6.24 -12.56 2.93
C GLY A 41 6.77 -11.39 3.76
N TYR A 42 8.05 -11.06 3.64
CA TYR A 42 8.71 -10.02 4.46
C TYR A 42 8.54 -8.61 3.88
N THR A 43 8.48 -8.48 2.56
CA THR A 43 8.31 -7.18 1.90
C THR A 43 6.89 -7.07 1.37
N LEU A 44 6.26 -5.94 1.68
CA LEU A 44 4.91 -5.60 1.26
C LEU A 44 4.98 -4.54 0.18
N TYR A 45 4.35 -4.81 -0.94
CA TYR A 45 4.28 -3.94 -2.10
C TYR A 45 2.87 -3.39 -2.22
N VAL A 46 2.75 -2.07 -2.27
CA VAL A 46 1.50 -1.35 -2.53
C VAL A 46 1.76 -0.41 -3.68
N GLU A 47 1.18 -0.67 -4.83
CA GLU A 47 1.42 0.14 -6.01
C GLU A 47 0.13 0.51 -6.74
N ASP A 48 0.15 1.69 -7.34
CA ASP A 48 -0.79 2.13 -8.36
C ASP A 48 -0.04 2.33 -9.68
N PRO A 49 -0.74 2.59 -10.80
CA PRO A 49 -0.11 2.87 -12.09
C PRO A 49 1.00 3.94 -12.07
N LYS A 50 1.00 4.84 -11.08
CA LYS A 50 1.93 5.97 -11.00
C LYS A 50 2.90 5.95 -9.81
N VAL A 51 2.50 5.35 -8.70
CA VAL A 51 3.31 5.30 -7.46
C VAL A 51 3.53 3.87 -7.03
N LYS A 52 4.77 3.51 -6.68
CA LYS A 52 5.10 2.21 -6.09
C LYS A 52 5.65 2.42 -4.69
N LEU A 53 4.96 1.88 -3.70
CA LEU A 53 5.41 1.84 -2.33
C LEU A 53 5.90 0.43 -1.99
N GLN A 54 7.16 0.35 -1.59
CA GLN A 54 7.75 -0.87 -1.04
C GLN A 54 7.96 -0.66 0.45
N TYR A 55 7.37 -1.53 1.26
CA TYR A 55 7.50 -1.53 2.70
C TYR A 55 8.24 -2.78 3.14
N GLY A 56 9.50 -2.61 3.54
CA GLY A 56 10.38 -3.68 3.98
C GLY A 56 10.61 -3.68 5.49
N PHE A 57 11.45 -4.62 5.92
CA PHE A 57 11.85 -4.75 7.32
C PHE A 57 12.63 -3.54 7.83
N HIS A 58 12.59 -3.31 9.15
CA HIS A 58 13.17 -2.13 9.84
C HIS A 58 12.53 -0.77 9.49
N ASN A 59 11.23 -0.75 9.18
CA ASN A 59 10.48 0.47 8.83
C ASN A 59 11.08 1.21 7.61
N GLN A 60 11.73 0.48 6.72
CA GLN A 60 12.22 1.02 5.47
C GLN A 60 11.07 1.04 4.47
N TYR A 61 10.69 2.23 4.07
CA TYR A 61 9.74 2.43 2.98
C TYR A 61 10.43 3.14 1.82
N HIS A 62 10.11 2.71 0.61
CA HIS A 62 10.60 3.31 -0.62
C HIS A 62 9.40 3.70 -1.48
N TYR A 63 9.29 4.98 -1.80
CA TYR A 63 8.31 5.50 -2.74
C TYR A 63 9.00 5.76 -4.06
N ASP A 64 8.58 5.06 -5.10
CA ASP A 64 8.94 5.33 -6.48
C ASP A 64 7.78 6.09 -7.12
N TYR A 65 8.03 7.34 -7.50
CA TYR A 65 7.02 8.23 -8.08
C TYR A 65 7.68 9.25 -9.01
N GLU A 66 6.94 9.69 -10.02
CA GLU A 66 7.41 10.69 -10.98
C GLU A 66 7.16 12.12 -10.50
N SER A 67 5.98 12.39 -9.92
CA SER A 67 5.62 13.70 -9.38
C SER A 67 5.02 13.61 -7.99
N LYS A 68 5.21 14.66 -7.19
CA LYS A 68 4.62 14.74 -5.83
C LYS A 68 3.09 14.66 -5.82
N ASP A 69 2.45 15.17 -6.87
CA ASP A 69 0.99 15.11 -7.04
C ASP A 69 0.47 13.66 -7.12
N ASP A 70 1.27 12.76 -7.70
CA ASP A 70 0.92 11.35 -7.79
C ASP A 70 0.97 10.70 -6.40
N VAL A 71 1.95 11.05 -5.57
CA VAL A 71 2.04 10.59 -4.17
C VAL A 71 0.87 11.10 -3.36
N GLU A 72 0.52 12.38 -3.46
CA GLU A 72 -0.63 12.94 -2.76
C GLU A 72 -1.94 12.25 -3.17
N SER A 73 -2.10 11.96 -4.47
CA SER A 73 -3.24 11.22 -5.00
C SER A 73 -3.28 9.77 -4.51
N PHE A 74 -2.12 9.11 -4.44
CA PHE A 74 -1.97 7.76 -3.90
C PHE A 74 -2.33 7.70 -2.41
N GLU A 75 -1.78 8.60 -1.59
CA GLU A 75 -2.08 8.69 -0.16
C GLU A 75 -3.57 8.94 0.10
N LYS A 76 -4.22 9.78 -0.72
CA LYS A 76 -5.67 10.00 -0.63
C LYS A 76 -6.46 8.70 -0.86
N LYS A 77 -6.07 7.88 -1.86
CA LYS A 77 -6.71 6.59 -2.11
C LYS A 77 -6.53 5.62 -0.94
N LEU A 78 -5.33 5.53 -0.37
CA LEU A 78 -5.08 4.68 0.80
C LEU A 78 -5.94 5.12 2.00
N LYS A 79 -6.00 6.43 2.28
CA LYS A 79 -6.83 6.97 3.36
C LYS A 79 -8.32 6.76 3.12
N GLN A 80 -8.73 6.81 1.85
CA GLN A 80 -10.10 6.51 1.47
C GLN A 80 -10.45 5.05 1.74
N ILE A 81 -9.58 4.10 1.36
CA ILE A 81 -9.76 2.67 1.68
C ILE A 81 -9.81 2.46 3.19
N ASP A 82 -8.91 3.09 3.95
CA ASP A 82 -8.93 3.00 5.42
C ASP A 82 -10.21 3.56 6.04
N LYS A 83 -10.86 4.52 5.39
CA LYS A 83 -12.08 5.14 5.92
C LYS A 83 -13.35 4.42 5.48
N GLU A 84 -13.38 3.84 4.29
CA GLU A 84 -14.55 3.15 3.73
C GLU A 84 -14.70 1.71 4.25
N TYR A 85 -13.59 1.05 4.57
CA TYR A 85 -13.52 -0.35 5.02
C TYR A 85 -12.91 -0.43 6.41
#